data_AF-A0A948UH87-F1
#
_entry.id   AF-A0A948UH87-F1
#
_cell.length_a   1.000
_cell.length_b   1.000
_cell.length_c   1.000
_cell.angle_alpha   90.00
_cell.angle_beta   90.00
_cell.angle_gamma   90.00
#
_symmetry.space_group_name_H-M   'P 1'
#
loop_
_entity.id
_entity.type
_entity.pdbx_description
1 polymer ?
#
loop_
_entity_poly.entity_id
_entity_poly.type
_entity_poly.pdbx_seq_one_letter_code
_entity_poly.pdbx_strand_id
1 'polypeptide(L)'
;MIKENIYVYAIISTPSNLAKSGELARSMQGINNRGIMPIPYKDFTAVASNTYLINFDQLDKKELAEFISVHEQVNNRLIKDYDVVPMRFGMIVENKEEVLNVLKKAYLQFKMSLDKIAGNNEFIVEAFWDEKNILEKIARENVEIQKLRKEAASRGRILGLTSKIKLGKLIFETLELHRKEYVKNILNFLANYFPNFTAGKLFDSAKNEIPGETDRKMLLNYSFLAGKSREHELAAKLNELQEKYKDELKFKYIGPMAPYSFVDIKLSVGNFDLVDNARKTLGLGEEVTILEIKNAYYELAAQYHPDKHEHKKDQAVLEETTKKMKGIIMANEALTAYCKYCLSSLSLKENQSCSLRKIDVENSIIIKE
;
A
#
# COMPACT_ATOMS: atom_id res chain seq x y z
N MET A 1 -12.48 27.65 -20.22
CA MET A 1 -12.32 26.19 -20.34
C MET A 1 -11.89 25.65 -18.99
N ILE A 2 -12.54 24.61 -18.48
CA ILE A 2 -12.11 23.94 -17.24
C ILE A 2 -10.78 23.24 -17.54
N LYS A 3 -9.73 23.48 -16.73
CA LYS A 3 -8.43 22.80 -16.87
C LYS A 3 -8.64 21.30 -16.63
N GLU A 4 -8.42 20.48 -17.65
CA GLU A 4 -8.44 19.01 -17.52
C GLU A 4 -7.05 18.52 -17.10
N ASN A 5 -7.03 17.59 -16.14
CA ASN A 5 -5.86 16.85 -15.70
C ASN A 5 -5.86 15.46 -16.37
N ILE A 6 -4.82 14.66 -16.12
CA ILE A 6 -4.70 13.30 -16.61
C ILE A 6 -4.71 12.32 -15.45
N TYR A 7 -5.62 11.36 -15.47
CA TYR A 7 -5.62 10.21 -14.57
C TYR A 7 -4.82 9.07 -15.19
N VAL A 8 -3.85 8.50 -14.45
CA VAL A 8 -3.00 7.40 -14.93
C VAL A 8 -3.41 6.09 -14.26
N TYR A 9 -3.77 5.08 -15.06
CA TYR A 9 -4.23 3.77 -14.56
C TYR A 9 -3.09 2.79 -14.39
N ALA A 10 -2.25 2.66 -15.42
CA ALA A 10 -1.17 1.68 -15.48
C ALA A 10 -0.11 2.06 -16.50
N ILE A 11 1.06 1.45 -16.37
CA ILE A 11 2.09 1.40 -17.40
C ILE A 11 2.11 -0.01 -17.98
N ILE A 12 2.03 -0.12 -19.30
CA ILE A 12 2.09 -1.41 -20.02
C ILE A 12 3.32 -1.47 -20.92
N SER A 13 3.76 -2.67 -21.25
CA SER A 13 4.71 -2.87 -22.35
C SER A 13 4.10 -2.34 -23.65
N THR A 14 4.90 -1.62 -24.45
CA THR A 14 4.39 -1.00 -25.68
C THR A 14 3.89 -2.08 -26.63
N PRO A 15 2.66 -1.94 -27.16
CA PRO A 15 2.17 -2.87 -28.17
C PRO A 15 3.11 -2.83 -29.37
N SER A 16 3.63 -3.99 -29.78
CA SER A 16 4.44 -4.12 -31.01
C SER A 16 3.67 -3.75 -32.29
N ASN A 17 2.35 -3.57 -32.20
CA ASN A 17 1.47 -3.18 -33.29
C ASN A 17 0.68 -1.90 -32.94
N LEU A 18 0.88 -0.83 -33.73
CA LEU A 18 0.15 0.44 -33.63
C LEU A 18 -1.39 0.29 -33.69
N ALA A 19 -1.90 -0.72 -34.38
CA ALA A 19 -3.35 -1.00 -34.44
C ALA A 19 -3.93 -1.36 -33.07
N LYS A 20 -3.16 -2.07 -32.22
CA LYS A 20 -3.58 -2.42 -30.86
C LYS A 20 -3.68 -1.21 -29.93
N SER A 21 -2.90 -0.15 -30.17
CA SER A 21 -3.00 1.10 -29.42
C SER A 21 -4.31 1.85 -29.74
N GLY A 22 -4.70 1.87 -31.02
CA GLY A 22 -5.99 2.43 -31.45
C GLY A 22 -7.21 1.62 -31.00
N GLU A 23 -7.06 0.31 -30.82
CA GLU A 23 -8.07 -0.57 -30.21
C GLU A 23 -8.20 -0.32 -28.70
N LEU A 24 -7.08 -0.11 -28.00
CA LEU A 24 -7.07 0.24 -26.59
C LEU A 24 -7.88 1.50 -26.28
N ALA A 25 -7.69 2.55 -27.10
CA ALA A 25 -8.38 3.82 -26.94
C ALA A 25 -9.90 3.73 -27.17
N ARG A 26 -10.37 2.75 -27.95
CA ARG A 26 -11.78 2.60 -28.33
C ARG A 26 -12.55 1.56 -27.51
N SER A 27 -11.85 0.65 -26.85
CA SER A 27 -12.46 -0.54 -26.22
C SER A 27 -12.83 -0.35 -24.75
N MET A 28 -12.38 0.74 -24.12
CA MET A 28 -12.54 0.96 -22.68
C MET A 28 -12.91 2.39 -22.36
N GLN A 29 -13.67 2.54 -21.27
CA GLN A 29 -13.91 3.82 -20.62
C GLN A 29 -13.25 3.79 -19.24
N GLY A 30 -12.57 4.88 -18.92
CA GLY A 30 -12.03 5.14 -17.60
C GLY A 30 -12.99 5.94 -16.73
N ILE A 31 -12.43 6.49 -15.66
CA ILE A 31 -13.07 7.38 -14.69
C ILE A 31 -13.83 8.50 -15.40
N ASN A 32 -15.02 8.82 -14.90
CA ASN A 32 -15.95 9.80 -15.47
C ASN A 32 -16.35 9.48 -16.93
N ASN A 33 -16.40 8.21 -17.31
CA ASN A 33 -16.70 7.71 -18.66
C ASN A 33 -15.78 8.31 -19.74
N ARG A 34 -14.55 8.67 -19.37
CA ARG A 34 -13.58 9.26 -20.29
C ARG A 34 -12.86 8.17 -21.08
N GLY A 35 -12.71 8.38 -22.38
CA GLY A 35 -11.99 7.44 -23.24
C GLY A 35 -10.54 7.28 -22.81
N ILE A 36 -10.02 6.07 -22.99
CA ILE A 36 -8.61 5.78 -22.72
C ILE A 36 -7.73 6.48 -23.75
N MET A 37 -6.69 7.14 -23.25
CA MET A 37 -5.64 7.83 -23.99
C MET A 37 -4.30 7.12 -23.73
N PRO A 38 -3.81 6.31 -24.68
CA PRO A 38 -2.47 5.74 -24.62
C PRO A 38 -1.42 6.84 -24.82
N ILE A 39 -0.43 6.92 -23.92
CA ILE A 39 0.70 7.84 -24.01
C ILE A 39 1.99 7.00 -24.13
N PRO A 40 2.49 6.76 -25.37
CA PRO A 40 3.69 5.95 -25.58
C PRO A 40 4.96 6.70 -25.16
N TYR A 41 5.92 5.98 -24.60
CA TYR A 41 7.26 6.43 -24.25
C TYR A 41 8.26 5.26 -24.35
N LYS A 42 9.13 5.28 -25.36
CA LYS A 42 10.10 4.21 -25.65
C LYS A 42 9.40 2.83 -25.73
N ASP A 43 9.74 1.91 -24.85
CA ASP A 43 9.21 0.55 -24.75
C ASP A 43 7.99 0.43 -23.82
N PHE A 44 7.48 1.54 -23.29
CA PHE A 44 6.27 1.57 -22.44
C PHE A 44 5.15 2.44 -23.00
N THR A 45 3.94 2.16 -22.57
CA THR A 45 2.78 3.03 -22.81
C THR A 45 2.07 3.28 -21.49
N ALA A 46 1.91 4.54 -21.11
CA ALA A 46 1.00 4.90 -20.03
C ALA A 46 -0.44 4.82 -20.54
N VAL A 47 -1.27 4.09 -19.80
CA VAL A 47 -2.71 4.01 -20.04
C VAL A 47 -3.35 5.06 -19.13
N ALA A 48 -3.93 6.08 -19.74
CA ALA A 48 -4.44 7.24 -19.03
C ALA A 48 -5.80 7.68 -19.57
N SER A 49 -6.45 8.66 -18.94
CA SER A 49 -7.61 9.37 -19.50
C SER A 49 -7.61 10.81 -19.00
N ASN A 50 -8.29 11.71 -19.72
CA ASN A 50 -8.56 13.03 -19.16
C ASN A 50 -9.45 12.88 -17.93
N THR A 51 -9.31 13.77 -16.96
CA THR A 51 -10.17 13.89 -15.80
C THR A 51 -10.25 15.34 -15.35
N TYR A 52 -11.32 15.70 -14.66
CA TYR A 52 -11.31 16.91 -13.85
C TYR A 52 -10.52 16.68 -12.56
N LEU A 53 -10.17 17.74 -11.84
CA LEU A 53 -9.61 17.59 -10.49
C LEU A 53 -10.67 16.94 -9.59
N ILE A 54 -10.36 15.75 -9.06
CA ILE A 54 -11.22 15.02 -8.12
C ILE A 54 -10.51 15.02 -6.78
N ASN A 55 -11.19 15.48 -5.73
CA ASN A 55 -10.73 15.30 -4.37
C ASN A 55 -11.37 14.03 -3.79
N PHE A 56 -10.66 12.90 -3.89
CA PHE A 56 -11.15 11.60 -3.43
C PHE A 56 -11.45 11.57 -1.91
N ASP A 57 -10.82 12.44 -1.12
CA ASP A 57 -11.03 12.51 0.33
C ASP A 57 -12.39 13.12 0.71
N GLN A 58 -13.05 13.80 -0.22
CA GLN A 58 -14.36 14.42 -0.01
C GLN A 58 -15.54 13.57 -0.51
N LEU A 59 -15.25 12.46 -1.19
CA LEU A 59 -16.27 11.56 -1.71
C LEU A 59 -16.87 10.68 -0.63
N ASP A 60 -18.14 10.32 -0.79
CA ASP A 60 -18.72 9.30 0.06
C ASP A 60 -18.14 7.91 -0.27
N LYS A 61 -18.39 6.92 0.59
CA LYS A 61 -17.85 5.56 0.41
C LYS A 61 -18.33 4.89 -0.88
N LYS A 62 -19.55 5.18 -1.32
CA LYS A 62 -20.14 4.56 -2.51
C LYS A 62 -19.51 5.15 -3.77
N GLU A 63 -19.41 6.46 -3.85
CA GLU A 63 -18.75 7.18 -4.95
C GLU A 63 -17.28 6.74 -5.07
N LEU A 64 -16.55 6.69 -3.94
CA LEU A 64 -15.17 6.23 -3.93
C LEU A 64 -15.04 4.78 -4.42
N ALA A 65 -15.93 3.89 -4.00
CA ALA A 65 -15.95 2.50 -4.44
C ALA A 65 -16.22 2.36 -5.95
N GLU A 66 -17.09 3.20 -6.52
CA GLU A 66 -17.35 3.24 -7.95
C GLU A 66 -16.08 3.64 -8.73
N PHE A 67 -15.36 4.67 -8.31
CA PHE A 67 -14.10 5.07 -8.95
C PHE A 67 -13.01 3.99 -8.83
N ILE A 68 -12.86 3.37 -7.66
CA ILE A 68 -11.92 2.26 -7.46
C ILE A 68 -12.26 1.10 -8.40
N SER A 69 -13.54 0.75 -8.51
CA SER A 69 -14.00 -0.32 -9.40
C SER A 69 -13.67 -0.02 -10.86
N VAL A 70 -13.91 1.21 -11.33
CA VAL A 70 -13.56 1.60 -12.71
C VAL A 70 -12.04 1.50 -12.95
N HIS A 71 -11.23 1.98 -12.01
CA HIS A 71 -9.77 1.85 -12.10
C HIS A 71 -9.33 0.37 -12.21
N GLU A 72 -9.87 -0.49 -11.35
CA GLU A 72 -9.58 -1.93 -11.37
C GLU A 72 -10.04 -2.60 -12.67
N GLN A 73 -11.22 -2.23 -13.19
CA GLN A 73 -11.75 -2.77 -14.44
C GLN A 73 -10.84 -2.47 -15.63
N VAL A 74 -10.30 -1.24 -15.72
CA VAL A 74 -9.32 -0.88 -16.76
C VAL A 74 -8.09 -1.78 -16.64
N ASN A 75 -7.51 -1.92 -15.44
CA ASN A 75 -6.33 -2.76 -15.22
C ASN A 75 -6.59 -4.25 -15.51
N ASN A 76 -7.74 -4.78 -15.11
CA ASN A 76 -8.14 -6.17 -15.37
C ASN A 76 -8.42 -6.45 -16.85
N ARG A 77 -8.78 -5.42 -17.64
CA ARG A 77 -8.87 -5.57 -19.09
C ARG A 77 -7.49 -5.59 -19.75
N LEU A 78 -6.55 -4.79 -19.24
CA LEU A 78 -5.18 -4.69 -19.75
C LEU A 78 -4.40 -6.00 -19.61
N ILE A 79 -4.51 -6.69 -18.46
CA ILE A 79 -3.78 -7.95 -18.19
C ILE A 79 -4.14 -9.10 -19.15
N LYS A 80 -5.20 -8.94 -19.96
CA LYS A 80 -5.54 -9.95 -20.97
C LYS A 80 -4.56 -9.96 -22.13
N ASP A 81 -3.98 -8.81 -22.43
CA ASP A 81 -3.23 -8.55 -23.65
C ASP A 81 -1.81 -8.01 -23.38
N TYR A 82 -1.52 -7.56 -22.16
CA TYR A 82 -0.27 -6.88 -21.79
C TYR A 82 0.22 -7.29 -20.39
N ASP A 83 1.53 -7.13 -20.19
CA ASP A 83 2.10 -7.02 -18.83
C ASP A 83 1.80 -5.64 -18.27
N VAL A 84 1.26 -5.59 -17.06
CA VAL A 84 0.69 -4.37 -16.47
C VAL A 84 1.42 -4.03 -15.17
N VAL A 85 2.05 -2.87 -15.13
CA VAL A 85 2.44 -2.22 -13.88
C VAL A 85 1.28 -1.33 -13.47
N PRO A 86 0.43 -1.75 -12.52
CA PRO A 86 -0.70 -0.94 -12.10
C PRO A 86 -0.21 0.26 -11.29
N MET A 87 -0.74 1.45 -11.60
CA MET A 87 -0.49 2.63 -10.78
C MET A 87 -1.42 2.62 -9.57
N ARG A 88 -1.04 3.34 -8.51
CA ARG A 88 -1.93 3.52 -7.36
C ARG A 88 -3.19 4.26 -7.81
N PHE A 89 -4.32 3.85 -7.26
CA PHE A 89 -5.56 4.59 -7.41
C PHE A 89 -5.36 6.06 -7.01
N GLY A 90 -5.90 6.97 -7.82
CA GLY A 90 -5.87 8.40 -7.56
C GLY A 90 -4.64 9.13 -8.13
N MET A 91 -3.80 8.47 -8.92
CA MET A 91 -2.69 9.13 -9.62
C MET A 91 -3.21 10.08 -10.70
N ILE A 92 -3.27 11.36 -10.35
CA ILE A 92 -3.64 12.46 -11.25
C ILE A 92 -2.42 13.36 -11.46
N VAL A 93 -2.11 13.68 -12.71
CA VAL A 93 -1.06 14.62 -13.10
C VAL A 93 -1.64 15.73 -13.97
N GLU A 94 -0.94 16.87 -14.04
CA GLU A 94 -1.51 18.06 -14.67
C GLU A 94 -1.78 17.91 -16.16
N ASN A 95 -0.88 17.25 -16.89
CA ASN A 95 -0.94 17.19 -18.35
C ASN A 95 -0.08 16.04 -18.89
N LYS A 96 -0.09 15.87 -20.22
CA LYS A 96 0.59 14.77 -20.91
C LYS A 96 2.10 14.86 -20.84
N GLU A 97 2.65 16.07 -20.81
CA GLU A 97 4.09 16.29 -20.66
C GLU A 97 4.57 15.78 -19.31
N GLU A 98 3.78 15.97 -18.25
CA GLU A 98 4.11 15.46 -16.92
C GLU A 98 4.04 13.93 -16.83
N VAL A 99 3.09 13.28 -17.54
CA VAL A 99 3.11 11.82 -17.69
C VAL A 99 4.42 11.35 -18.33
N LEU A 100 4.87 12.01 -19.40
CA LEU A 100 6.13 11.66 -20.08
C LEU A 100 7.35 11.91 -19.19
N ASN A 101 7.32 12.96 -18.37
CA ASN A 101 8.35 13.26 -17.38
C ASN A 101 8.45 12.12 -16.36
N VAL A 102 7.33 11.64 -15.84
CA VAL A 102 7.25 10.48 -14.96
C VAL A 102 7.85 9.23 -15.59
N LEU A 103 7.42 8.89 -16.81
CA LEU A 103 7.94 7.74 -17.55
C LEU A 103 9.46 7.84 -17.80
N LYS A 104 9.96 9.05 -18.05
CA LYS A 104 11.39 9.32 -18.26
C LYS A 104 12.20 9.12 -16.99
N LYS A 105 11.78 9.69 -15.84
CA LYS A 105 12.56 9.61 -14.60
C LYS A 105 12.49 8.24 -13.94
N ALA A 106 11.31 7.60 -13.96
CA ALA A 106 11.11 6.29 -13.37
C ALA A 106 11.32 5.14 -14.38
N TYR A 107 11.99 5.41 -15.50
CA TYR A 107 12.16 4.48 -16.61
C TYR A 107 12.71 3.12 -16.17
N LEU A 108 13.79 3.13 -15.38
CA LEU A 108 14.44 1.91 -14.92
C LEU A 108 13.54 1.11 -13.97
N GLN A 109 12.81 1.78 -13.09
CA GLN A 109 11.86 1.15 -12.16
C GLN A 109 10.71 0.49 -12.90
N PHE A 110 10.15 1.16 -13.92
CA PHE A 110 9.12 0.56 -14.78
C PHE A 110 9.67 -0.63 -15.56
N LYS A 111 10.90 -0.53 -16.09
CA LYS A 111 11.54 -1.63 -16.80
C LYS A 111 11.70 -2.86 -15.92
N MET A 112 12.34 -2.69 -14.75
CA MET A 112 12.55 -3.76 -13.79
C MET A 112 11.24 -4.36 -13.28
N SER A 113 10.21 -3.53 -13.08
CA SER A 113 8.89 -4.01 -12.65
C SER A 113 8.21 -4.84 -13.73
N LEU A 114 8.23 -4.39 -15.00
CA LEU A 114 7.68 -5.15 -16.12
C LEU A 114 8.43 -6.47 -16.33
N ASP A 115 9.77 -6.44 -16.29
CA ASP A 115 10.59 -7.65 -16.44
C ASP A 115 10.31 -8.66 -15.31
N LYS A 116 10.08 -8.17 -14.08
CA LYS A 116 9.73 -9.01 -12.91
C LYS A 116 8.38 -9.72 -13.08
N ILE A 117 7.39 -9.05 -13.68
CA ILE A 117 6.03 -9.60 -13.80
C ILE A 117 5.77 -10.28 -15.15
N ALA A 118 6.69 -10.20 -16.10
CA ALA A 118 6.48 -10.61 -17.48
C ALA A 118 5.78 -11.98 -17.62
N GLY A 119 4.64 -12.00 -18.32
CA GLY A 119 3.83 -13.18 -18.57
C GLY A 119 3.04 -13.71 -17.36
N ASN A 120 3.09 -13.01 -16.21
CA ASN A 120 2.45 -13.44 -14.97
C ASN A 120 1.41 -12.43 -14.48
N ASN A 121 0.36 -12.97 -13.86
CA ASN A 121 -0.69 -12.22 -13.19
C ASN A 121 -0.71 -12.56 -11.70
N GLU A 122 -1.38 -11.71 -10.93
CA GLU A 122 -1.57 -11.93 -9.50
C GLU A 122 -2.83 -12.76 -9.23
N PHE A 123 -2.69 -13.71 -8.32
CA PHE A 123 -3.77 -14.47 -7.72
C PHE A 123 -3.68 -14.31 -6.21
N ILE A 124 -4.69 -13.73 -5.60
CA ILE A 124 -4.79 -13.58 -4.15
C ILE A 124 -5.44 -14.84 -3.62
N VAL A 125 -4.76 -15.55 -2.72
CA VAL A 125 -5.28 -16.72 -2.01
C VAL A 125 -5.61 -16.30 -0.59
N GLU A 126 -6.85 -16.54 -0.21
CA GLU A 126 -7.36 -16.29 1.12
C GLU A 126 -7.77 -17.61 1.77
N ALA A 127 -7.42 -17.79 3.04
CA ALA A 127 -7.96 -18.87 3.86
C ALA A 127 -8.68 -18.26 5.07
N PHE A 128 -9.86 -18.80 5.35
CA PHE A 128 -10.69 -18.40 6.47
C PHE A 128 -10.88 -19.59 7.39
N TRP A 129 -10.68 -19.39 8.69
CA TRP A 129 -10.88 -20.45 9.67
C TRP A 129 -12.28 -20.37 10.28
N ASP A 130 -12.80 -21.50 10.73
CA ASP A 130 -13.94 -21.52 11.65
C ASP A 130 -13.39 -21.44 13.08
N GLU A 131 -13.42 -20.24 13.67
CA GLU A 131 -12.82 -20.01 14.98
C GLU A 131 -13.52 -20.85 16.06
N LYS A 132 -14.83 -21.08 15.94
CA LYS A 132 -15.59 -21.87 16.90
C LYS A 132 -15.12 -23.33 16.88
N ASN A 133 -15.03 -23.94 15.70
CA ASN A 133 -14.59 -25.33 15.57
C ASN A 133 -13.16 -25.50 16.12
N ILE A 134 -12.27 -24.55 15.84
CA ILE A 134 -10.89 -24.58 16.32
C ILE A 134 -10.81 -24.39 17.84
N LEU A 135 -11.58 -23.47 18.41
CA LEU A 135 -11.63 -23.28 19.86
C LEU A 135 -12.20 -24.52 20.56
N GLU A 136 -13.21 -25.17 19.99
CA GLU A 136 -13.75 -26.43 20.51
C GLU A 136 -12.72 -27.57 20.43
N LYS A 137 -11.94 -27.65 19.35
CA LYS A 137 -10.83 -28.59 19.19
C LYS A 137 -9.74 -28.34 20.22
N ILE A 138 -9.26 -27.10 20.37
CA ILE A 138 -8.28 -26.69 21.37
C ILE A 138 -8.75 -27.03 22.80
N ALA A 139 -10.01 -26.74 23.12
CA ALA A 139 -10.59 -27.03 24.42
C ALA A 139 -10.69 -28.54 24.71
N ARG A 140 -10.75 -29.37 23.66
CA ARG A 140 -10.83 -30.83 23.75
C ARG A 140 -9.46 -31.51 23.77
N GLU A 141 -8.47 -30.98 23.07
CA GLU A 141 -7.17 -31.64 22.89
C GLU A 141 -6.12 -31.21 23.93
N ASN A 142 -6.18 -29.97 24.43
CA ASN A 142 -5.19 -29.45 25.36
C ASN A 142 -5.56 -29.77 26.83
N VAL A 143 -4.81 -30.71 27.43
CA VAL A 143 -5.02 -31.19 28.81
C VAL A 143 -4.93 -30.07 29.85
N GLU A 144 -4.03 -29.09 29.66
CA GLU A 144 -3.88 -27.97 30.57
C GLU A 144 -5.07 -27.01 30.50
N ILE A 145 -5.58 -26.74 29.28
CA ILE A 145 -6.82 -25.98 29.07
C ILE A 145 -8.00 -26.69 29.74
N GLN A 146 -8.13 -28.02 29.61
CA GLN A 146 -9.18 -28.77 30.30
C GLN A 146 -9.09 -28.65 31.82
N LYS A 147 -7.87 -28.74 32.38
CA LYS A 147 -7.63 -28.61 33.83
C LYS A 147 -8.01 -27.21 34.32
N LEU A 148 -7.50 -26.17 33.67
CA LEU A 148 -7.81 -24.78 34.01
C LEU A 148 -9.31 -24.46 33.89
N ARG A 149 -10.00 -25.05 32.90
CA ARG A 149 -11.46 -24.93 32.75
C ARG A 149 -12.20 -25.53 33.95
N LYS A 150 -11.80 -26.70 34.44
CA LYS A 150 -12.38 -27.33 35.65
C LYS A 150 -12.09 -26.53 36.93
N GLU A 151 -10.90 -25.97 37.06
CA GLU A 151 -10.52 -25.12 38.20
C GLU A 151 -11.28 -23.78 38.22
N ALA A 152 -11.47 -23.18 37.05
CA ALA A 152 -12.22 -21.93 36.89
C ALA A 152 -13.72 -22.10 37.20
N ALA A 153 -14.26 -23.32 37.02
CA ALA A 153 -15.65 -23.65 37.33
C ALA A 153 -15.88 -24.02 38.80
N SER A 154 -14.87 -24.53 39.50
CA SER A 154 -15.00 -25.09 40.87
C SER A 154 -14.57 -24.15 42.01
N ARG A 155 -13.89 -23.03 41.71
CA ARG A 155 -13.35 -22.10 42.72
C ARG A 155 -14.20 -20.82 42.86
N GLY A 156 -14.24 -20.24 44.07
CA GLY A 156 -14.95 -18.98 44.38
C GLY A 156 -14.45 -17.75 43.58
N ARG A 157 -15.17 -16.62 43.63
CA ARG A 157 -15.02 -15.46 42.71
C ARG A 157 -13.56 -15.02 42.42
N ILE A 158 -12.71 -14.92 43.44
CA ILE A 158 -11.34 -14.36 43.31
C ILE A 158 -10.38 -15.38 42.68
N LEU A 159 -10.28 -16.60 43.23
CA LEU A 159 -9.43 -17.66 42.68
C LEU A 159 -9.92 -18.15 41.29
N GLY A 160 -11.24 -18.05 41.05
CA GLY A 160 -11.85 -18.25 39.74
C GLY A 160 -11.40 -17.19 38.73
N LEU A 161 -11.21 -15.92 39.13
CA LEU A 161 -10.78 -14.85 38.22
C LEU A 161 -9.36 -15.06 37.70
N THR A 162 -8.39 -15.37 38.57
CA THR A 162 -7.01 -15.66 38.14
C THR A 162 -6.95 -16.87 37.23
N SER A 163 -7.75 -17.91 37.53
CA SER A 163 -7.83 -19.12 36.69
C SER A 163 -8.44 -18.81 35.31
N LYS A 164 -9.44 -17.93 35.23
CA LYS A 164 -10.02 -17.45 33.96
C LYS A 164 -9.04 -16.66 33.10
N ILE A 165 -8.23 -15.79 33.70
CA ILE A 165 -7.19 -15.03 32.97
C ILE A 165 -6.13 -15.98 32.41
N LYS A 166 -5.64 -16.93 33.22
CA LYS A 166 -4.67 -17.94 32.77
C LYS A 166 -5.25 -18.81 31.64
N LEU A 167 -6.50 -19.24 31.79
CA LEU A 167 -7.21 -20.01 30.76
C LEU A 167 -7.31 -19.22 29.45
N GLY A 168 -7.75 -17.96 29.50
CA GLY A 168 -7.86 -17.10 28.32
C GLY A 168 -6.52 -16.87 27.63
N LYS A 169 -5.45 -16.62 28.41
CA LYS A 169 -4.09 -16.48 27.88
C LYS A 169 -3.62 -17.75 27.17
N LEU A 170 -3.78 -18.92 27.81
CA LEU A 170 -3.35 -20.20 27.22
C LEU A 170 -4.14 -20.56 25.96
N ILE A 171 -5.45 -20.29 25.93
CA ILE A 171 -6.28 -20.46 24.73
C ILE A 171 -5.73 -19.57 23.60
N PHE A 172 -5.47 -18.29 23.87
CA PHE A 172 -4.94 -17.36 22.88
C PHE A 172 -3.57 -17.81 22.36
N GLU A 173 -2.64 -18.19 23.24
CA GLU A 173 -1.32 -18.68 22.85
C GLU A 173 -1.40 -19.96 22.00
N THR A 174 -2.25 -20.91 22.38
CA THR A 174 -2.47 -22.15 21.62
C THR A 174 -3.09 -21.86 20.25
N LEU A 175 -4.05 -20.94 20.20
CA LEU A 175 -4.71 -20.53 18.98
C LEU A 175 -3.71 -19.89 18.00
N GLU A 176 -2.82 -19.01 18.49
CA GLU A 176 -1.78 -18.39 17.68
C GLU A 176 -0.71 -19.37 17.20
N LEU A 177 -0.39 -20.42 17.99
CA LEU A 177 0.48 -21.51 17.55
C LEU A 177 -0.14 -22.28 16.39
N HIS A 178 -1.40 -22.69 16.51
CA HIS A 178 -2.14 -23.34 15.43
C HIS A 178 -2.20 -22.44 14.19
N ARG A 179 -2.49 -21.14 14.36
CA ARG A 179 -2.51 -20.15 13.28
C ARG A 179 -1.23 -20.19 12.45
N LYS A 180 -0.08 -20.10 13.13
CA LYS A 180 1.25 -20.14 12.50
C LYS A 180 1.49 -21.47 11.79
N GLU A 181 1.06 -22.58 12.39
CA GLU A 181 1.23 -23.90 11.80
C GLU A 181 0.41 -24.09 10.52
N TYR A 182 -0.88 -23.72 10.51
CA TYR A 182 -1.69 -23.77 9.29
C TYR A 182 -1.09 -22.90 8.19
N VAL A 183 -0.75 -21.65 8.50
CA VAL A 183 -0.15 -20.72 7.53
C VAL A 183 1.13 -21.31 6.96
N LYS A 184 2.04 -21.80 7.81
CA LYS A 184 3.29 -22.44 7.37
C LYS A 184 3.03 -23.65 6.46
N ASN A 185 2.11 -24.52 6.85
CA ASN A 185 1.81 -25.74 6.09
C ASN A 185 1.18 -25.44 4.74
N ILE A 186 0.24 -24.49 4.68
CA ILE A 186 -0.40 -24.04 3.44
C ILE A 186 0.63 -23.40 2.52
N LEU A 187 1.44 -22.48 3.03
CA LEU A 187 2.46 -21.80 2.23
C LEU A 187 3.53 -22.77 1.73
N ASN A 188 4.04 -23.67 2.57
CA ASN A 188 5.00 -24.69 2.13
C ASN A 188 4.43 -25.57 1.01
N PHE A 189 3.15 -25.93 1.10
CA PHE A 189 2.50 -26.71 0.06
C PHE A 189 2.37 -25.93 -1.25
N LEU A 190 1.82 -24.70 -1.22
CA LEU A 190 1.62 -23.89 -2.41
C LEU A 190 2.95 -23.43 -3.04
N ALA A 191 3.97 -23.12 -2.22
CA ALA A 191 5.28 -22.67 -2.68
C ALA A 191 6.00 -23.70 -3.56
N ASN A 192 5.72 -25.01 -3.38
CA ASN A 192 6.27 -26.06 -4.24
C ASN A 192 5.81 -25.92 -5.70
N TYR A 193 4.66 -25.30 -5.93
CA TYR A 193 4.07 -25.11 -7.27
C TYR A 193 4.18 -23.64 -7.71
N PHE A 194 4.06 -22.70 -6.78
CA PHE A 194 4.01 -21.26 -7.02
C PHE A 194 5.03 -20.55 -6.12
N PRO A 195 6.33 -20.56 -6.48
CA PRO A 195 7.40 -20.06 -5.61
C PRO A 195 7.43 -18.53 -5.47
N ASN A 196 6.78 -17.81 -6.39
CA ASN A 196 6.70 -16.35 -6.36
C ASN A 196 5.45 -15.91 -5.61
N PHE A 197 5.58 -15.65 -4.32
CA PHE A 197 4.47 -15.19 -3.47
C PHE A 197 4.91 -14.13 -2.47
N THR A 198 3.94 -13.35 -1.99
CA THR A 198 4.14 -12.34 -0.95
C THR A 198 2.89 -12.25 -0.07
N ALA A 199 3.07 -11.83 1.18
CA ALA A 199 1.94 -11.49 2.03
C ALA A 199 1.16 -10.33 1.41
N GLY A 200 -0.17 -10.43 1.39
CA GLY A 200 -1.05 -9.35 0.90
C GLY A 200 -0.96 -8.11 1.80
N LYS A 201 -1.20 -6.92 1.24
CA LYS A 201 -1.09 -5.63 1.96
C LYS A 201 -2.22 -5.36 2.98
N LEU A 202 -3.10 -6.32 3.25
CA LEU A 202 -4.24 -6.23 4.16
C LEU A 202 -4.23 -7.37 5.19
N PHE A 203 -3.31 -7.28 6.15
CA PHE A 203 -3.25 -8.14 7.34
C PHE A 203 -3.73 -7.40 8.61
N ASP A 204 -4.68 -6.47 8.49
CA ASP A 204 -5.28 -5.88 9.69
C ASP A 204 -6.34 -6.85 10.22
N SER A 205 -5.91 -7.70 11.15
CA SER A 205 -6.63 -8.84 11.73
C SER A 205 -7.97 -8.49 12.39
N ALA A 206 -8.30 -7.21 12.51
CA ALA A 206 -9.51 -6.70 13.16
C ALA A 206 -10.74 -6.60 12.24
N LYS A 207 -10.63 -6.70 10.90
CA LYS A 207 -11.75 -6.39 9.98
C LYS A 207 -11.97 -7.34 8.79
N ASN A 208 -11.45 -8.56 8.84
CA ASN A 208 -11.59 -9.50 7.72
C ASN A 208 -12.59 -10.63 8.06
N GLU A 209 -13.85 -10.23 8.25
CA GLU A 209 -15.00 -11.14 8.24
C GLU A 209 -15.45 -11.37 6.78
N ILE A 210 -15.97 -12.55 6.47
CA ILE A 210 -16.66 -12.76 5.19
C ILE A 210 -18.02 -12.05 5.32
N PRO A 211 -18.40 -11.13 4.41
CA PRO A 211 -19.74 -10.52 4.43
C PRO A 211 -20.83 -11.60 4.43
N GLY A 212 -21.63 -11.65 5.49
CA GLY A 212 -22.70 -12.66 5.67
C GLY A 212 -22.30 -13.92 6.44
N GLU A 213 -21.01 -14.13 6.77
CA GLU A 213 -20.53 -15.24 7.62
C GLU A 213 -19.68 -14.66 8.78
N THR A 214 -20.35 -14.18 9.84
CA THR A 214 -19.73 -13.49 11.00
C THR A 214 -18.77 -14.37 11.82
N ASP A 215 -18.82 -15.69 11.66
CA ASP A 215 -18.06 -16.64 12.49
C ASP A 215 -16.71 -17.04 11.87
N ARG A 216 -16.39 -16.55 10.66
CA ARG A 216 -15.15 -16.89 9.95
C ARG A 216 -14.20 -15.72 9.90
N LYS A 217 -13.03 -15.88 10.54
CA LYS A 217 -11.94 -14.90 10.46
C LYS A 217 -10.89 -15.32 9.45
N MET A 218 -10.31 -14.33 8.79
CA MET A 218 -9.19 -14.55 7.89
C MET A 218 -7.97 -15.11 8.65
N LEU A 219 -7.45 -16.22 8.14
CA LEU A 219 -6.25 -16.90 8.60
C LEU A 219 -5.05 -16.52 7.75
N LEU A 220 -5.25 -16.40 6.43
CA LEU A 220 -4.19 -16.22 5.44
C LEU A 220 -4.70 -15.31 4.31
N ASN A 221 -3.86 -14.37 3.87
CA ASN A 221 -4.05 -13.57 2.67
C ASN A 221 -2.70 -13.39 1.97
N TYR A 222 -2.48 -14.14 0.90
CA TYR A 222 -1.21 -14.12 0.17
C TYR A 222 -1.44 -13.98 -1.32
N SER A 223 -0.63 -13.14 -1.94
CA SER A 223 -0.60 -12.96 -3.37
C SER A 223 0.43 -13.90 -3.99
N PHE A 224 0.05 -14.58 -5.06
CA PHE A 224 0.89 -15.45 -5.86
C PHE A 224 1.01 -14.89 -7.27
N LEU A 225 2.22 -14.85 -7.80
CA LEU A 225 2.52 -14.39 -9.15
C LEU A 225 2.71 -15.61 -10.06
N ALA A 226 1.77 -15.81 -10.98
CA ALA A 226 1.77 -16.98 -11.85
C ALA A 226 1.23 -16.66 -13.25
N GLY A 227 1.66 -17.42 -14.25
CA GLY A 227 1.14 -17.31 -15.61
C GLY A 227 -0.35 -17.59 -15.66
N LYS A 228 -1.07 -16.87 -16.53
CA LYS A 228 -2.54 -17.02 -16.69
C LYS A 228 -2.97 -18.48 -16.98
N SER A 229 -2.16 -19.23 -17.73
CA SER A 229 -2.43 -20.64 -18.04
C SER A 229 -2.39 -21.57 -16.82
N ARG A 230 -1.79 -21.12 -15.70
CA ARG A 230 -1.68 -21.91 -14.46
C ARG A 230 -2.84 -21.70 -13.49
N GLU A 231 -3.85 -20.92 -13.84
CA GLU A 231 -5.04 -20.71 -13.00
C GLU A 231 -5.73 -22.04 -12.62
N HIS A 232 -5.91 -22.95 -13.59
CA HIS A 232 -6.50 -24.26 -13.34
C HIS A 232 -5.65 -25.12 -12.39
N GLU A 233 -4.33 -25.01 -12.48
CA GLU A 233 -3.40 -25.70 -11.58
C GLU A 233 -3.53 -25.15 -10.15
N LEU A 234 -3.59 -23.82 -9.99
CA LEU A 234 -3.80 -23.18 -8.69
C LEU A 234 -5.12 -23.63 -8.08
N ALA A 235 -6.22 -23.60 -8.84
CA ALA A 235 -7.53 -24.06 -8.39
C ALA A 235 -7.50 -25.54 -7.95
N ALA A 236 -6.82 -26.41 -8.70
CA ALA A 236 -6.67 -27.82 -8.32
C ALA A 236 -5.92 -27.98 -6.98
N LYS A 237 -4.83 -27.22 -6.78
CA LYS A 237 -4.05 -27.26 -5.53
C LYS A 237 -4.81 -26.68 -4.34
N LEU A 238 -5.64 -25.66 -4.56
CA LEU A 238 -6.55 -25.16 -3.53
C LEU A 238 -7.64 -26.16 -3.18
N ASN A 239 -8.15 -26.93 -4.13
CA ASN A 239 -9.10 -28.02 -3.85
C ASN A 239 -8.46 -29.14 -3.01
N GLU A 240 -7.20 -29.51 -3.26
CA GLU A 240 -6.47 -30.46 -2.41
C GLU A 240 -6.36 -29.95 -0.95
N LEU A 241 -6.10 -28.66 -0.76
CA LEU A 241 -6.09 -28.03 0.57
C LEU A 241 -7.49 -27.97 1.19
N GLN A 242 -8.51 -27.67 0.39
CA GLN A 242 -9.91 -27.62 0.83
C GLN A 242 -10.39 -28.98 1.31
N GLU A 243 -10.03 -30.07 0.64
CA GLU A 243 -10.32 -31.44 1.09
C GLU A 243 -9.56 -31.80 2.36
N LYS A 244 -8.26 -31.46 2.43
CA LYS A 244 -7.41 -31.71 3.60
C LYS A 244 -7.92 -31.01 4.86
N TYR A 245 -8.48 -29.81 4.73
CA TYR A 245 -8.91 -28.96 5.84
C TYR A 245 -10.43 -28.70 5.86
N LYS A 246 -11.22 -29.59 5.26
CA LYS A 246 -12.66 -29.38 4.97
C LYS A 246 -13.52 -28.88 6.13
N ASP A 247 -13.23 -29.33 7.36
CA ASP A 247 -14.01 -29.01 8.57
C ASP A 247 -13.49 -27.78 9.33
N GLU A 248 -12.33 -27.25 8.90
CA GLU A 248 -11.57 -26.26 9.66
C GLU A 248 -11.37 -24.97 8.87
N LEU A 249 -11.11 -25.06 7.56
CA LEU A 249 -10.74 -23.95 6.69
C LEU A 249 -11.61 -23.87 5.45
N LYS A 250 -11.83 -22.64 4.96
CA LYS A 250 -12.39 -22.34 3.66
C LYS A 250 -11.42 -21.50 2.86
N PHE A 251 -11.08 -21.99 1.68
CA PHE A 251 -10.19 -21.31 0.76
C PHE A 251 -10.99 -20.53 -0.27
N LYS A 252 -10.47 -19.37 -0.65
CA LYS A 252 -10.92 -18.59 -1.79
C LYS A 252 -9.70 -18.10 -2.55
N TYR A 253 -9.86 -17.87 -3.84
CA TYR A 253 -8.89 -17.08 -4.58
C TYR A 253 -9.58 -16.01 -5.40
N ILE A 254 -8.85 -14.92 -5.65
CA ILE A 254 -9.25 -13.79 -6.48
C ILE A 254 -8.17 -13.60 -7.53
N GLY A 255 -8.53 -13.70 -8.81
CA GLY A 255 -7.58 -13.61 -9.91
C GLY A 255 -8.14 -14.17 -11.22
N PRO A 256 -7.44 -13.96 -12.35
CA PRO A 256 -6.20 -13.17 -12.48
C PRO A 256 -6.45 -11.66 -12.30
N MET A 257 -5.53 -10.98 -11.61
CA MET A 257 -5.54 -9.52 -11.40
C MET A 257 -4.22 -8.89 -11.83
N ALA A 258 -4.22 -7.56 -11.97
CA ALA A 258 -2.99 -6.79 -12.11
C ALA A 258 -2.10 -6.96 -10.84
N PRO A 259 -0.77 -7.03 -11.00
CA PRO A 259 0.15 -7.44 -9.94
C PRO A 259 0.49 -6.33 -8.92
N TYR A 260 -0.51 -5.79 -8.22
CA TYR A 260 -0.38 -4.73 -7.20
C TYR A 260 0.53 -5.10 -6.02
N SER A 261 0.64 -6.39 -5.68
CA SER A 261 1.47 -6.84 -4.56
C SER A 261 2.92 -7.08 -4.96
N PHE A 262 3.21 -7.21 -6.26
CA PHE A 262 4.54 -7.49 -6.78
C PHE A 262 5.25 -6.27 -7.36
N VAL A 263 4.49 -5.19 -7.59
CA VAL A 263 4.99 -3.91 -8.09
C VAL A 263 4.79 -2.84 -7.02
N ASP A 264 5.87 -2.15 -6.64
CA ASP A 264 5.81 -1.02 -5.70
C ASP A 264 6.59 0.17 -6.26
N ILE A 265 5.95 0.90 -7.17
CA ILE A 265 6.51 2.14 -7.70
C ILE A 265 5.87 3.30 -6.92
N LYS A 266 6.55 3.75 -5.87
CA LYS A 266 6.09 4.88 -5.06
C LYS A 266 6.45 6.19 -5.74
N LEU A 267 5.62 6.65 -6.65
CA LEU A 267 5.77 7.97 -7.25
C LEU A 267 5.09 9.02 -6.37
N SER A 268 5.86 10.00 -5.92
CA SER A 268 5.33 11.28 -5.47
C SER A 268 5.87 12.34 -6.41
N VAL A 269 5.01 13.03 -7.15
CA VAL A 269 5.42 14.26 -7.84
C VAL A 269 5.88 15.25 -6.76
N GLY A 270 6.97 15.96 -7.00
CA GLY A 270 7.44 16.99 -6.09
C GLY A 270 6.33 18.00 -5.81
N ASN A 271 5.94 18.12 -4.54
CA ASN A 271 4.91 19.05 -4.12
C ASN A 271 5.59 20.39 -3.81
N PHE A 272 5.61 21.31 -4.80
CA PHE A 272 6.22 22.63 -4.62
C PHE A 272 5.64 23.38 -3.44
N ASP A 273 4.32 23.36 -3.26
CA ASP A 273 3.70 24.05 -2.14
C ASP A 273 4.17 23.48 -0.80
N LEU A 274 4.35 22.17 -0.68
CA LEU A 274 4.91 21.54 0.52
C LEU A 274 6.36 21.98 0.77
N VAL A 275 7.21 21.93 -0.26
CA VAL A 275 8.64 22.28 -0.15
C VAL A 275 8.82 23.77 0.11
N ASP A 276 8.07 24.64 -0.57
CA ASP A 276 8.15 26.09 -0.41
C ASP A 276 7.62 26.54 0.96
N ASN A 277 6.52 25.94 1.45
CA ASN A 277 6.02 26.21 2.80
C ASN A 277 7.00 25.72 3.88
N ALA A 278 7.64 24.56 3.69
CA ALA A 278 8.64 24.05 4.60
C ALA A 278 9.90 24.95 4.62
N ARG A 279 10.37 25.37 3.43
CA ARG A 279 11.46 26.32 3.26
C ARG A 279 11.19 27.65 3.99
N LYS A 280 10.01 28.23 3.79
CA LYS A 280 9.59 29.47 4.46
C LYS A 280 9.48 29.31 5.97
N THR A 281 9.02 28.16 6.44
CA THR A 281 8.89 27.85 7.88
C THR A 281 10.26 27.81 8.57
N LEU A 282 11.29 27.32 7.90
CA LEU A 282 12.66 27.30 8.41
C LEU A 282 13.49 28.55 8.06
N GLY A 283 12.91 29.52 7.36
CA GLY A 283 13.62 30.75 6.96
C GLY A 283 14.70 30.54 5.91
N LEU A 284 14.60 29.50 5.08
CA LEU A 284 15.64 29.09 4.14
C LEU A 284 15.47 29.70 2.74
N GLY A 285 16.58 29.82 2.00
CA GLY A 285 16.60 30.28 0.61
C GLY A 285 16.19 29.18 -0.39
N GLU A 286 16.13 29.53 -1.68
CA GLU A 286 15.78 28.57 -2.76
C GLU A 286 16.90 27.59 -3.12
N GLU A 287 18.08 27.73 -2.49
CA GLU A 287 19.18 26.78 -2.56
C GLU A 287 19.62 26.46 -1.13
N VAL A 288 19.77 25.18 -0.82
CA VAL A 288 20.06 24.76 0.55
C VAL A 288 20.85 23.45 0.62
N THR A 289 21.71 23.34 1.62
CA THR A 289 22.41 22.11 2.01
C THR A 289 21.70 21.40 3.16
N ILE A 290 21.98 20.09 3.32
CA ILE A 290 21.46 19.32 4.47
C ILE A 290 21.93 19.95 5.80
N LEU A 291 23.14 20.52 5.83
CA LEU A 291 23.68 21.17 7.02
C LEU A 291 22.91 22.44 7.38
N GLU A 292 22.56 23.28 6.38
CA GLU A 292 21.76 24.49 6.60
C GLU A 292 20.34 24.16 7.11
N ILE A 293 19.71 23.10 6.58
CA ILE A 293 18.41 22.62 7.09
C ILE A 293 18.52 22.22 8.57
N LYS A 294 19.55 21.42 8.91
CA LYS A 294 19.79 20.99 10.30
C LYS A 294 20.02 22.19 11.23
N ASN A 295 20.86 23.14 10.82
CA ASN A 295 21.16 24.32 11.62
C ASN A 295 19.91 25.17 11.87
N ALA A 296 19.13 25.46 10.82
CA ALA A 296 17.88 26.20 10.94
C ALA A 296 16.86 25.49 11.86
N TYR A 297 16.76 24.15 11.75
CA TYR A 297 15.95 23.34 12.65
C TYR A 297 16.40 23.49 14.11
N TYR A 298 17.69 23.34 14.41
CA TYR A 298 18.18 23.42 15.79
C TYR A 298 18.01 24.80 16.40
N GLU A 299 18.23 25.88 15.63
CA GLU A 299 17.99 27.25 16.08
C GLU A 299 16.52 27.49 16.45
N LEU A 300 15.60 27.11 15.54
CA LEU A 300 14.17 27.27 15.77
C LEU A 300 13.65 26.34 16.87
N ALA A 301 14.11 25.09 16.92
CA ALA A 301 13.78 24.15 17.99
C ALA A 301 14.25 24.69 19.35
N ALA A 302 15.45 25.26 19.43
CA ALA A 302 15.94 25.89 20.65
C ALA A 302 15.11 27.12 21.07
N GLN A 303 14.46 27.81 20.14
CA GLN A 303 13.60 28.97 20.41
C GLN A 303 12.19 28.56 20.85
N TYR A 304 11.62 27.53 20.23
CA TYR A 304 10.22 27.11 20.37
C TYR A 304 10.03 25.81 21.16
N HIS A 305 11.07 25.29 21.81
CA HIS A 305 10.96 24.09 22.65
C HIS A 305 9.93 24.30 23.79
N PRO A 306 8.97 23.37 23.98
CA PRO A 306 7.93 23.49 25.00
C PRO A 306 8.49 23.74 26.42
N ASP A 307 9.55 23.03 26.81
CA ASP A 307 10.19 23.14 28.13
C ASP A 307 10.72 24.55 28.46
N LYS A 308 11.05 25.38 27.45
CA LYS A 308 11.47 26.78 27.69
C LYS A 308 10.30 27.72 27.97
N HIS A 309 9.08 27.30 27.65
CA HIS A 309 7.85 28.08 27.81
C HIS A 309 6.87 27.43 28.80
N GLU A 310 7.25 26.31 29.42
CA GLU A 310 6.45 25.54 30.39
C GLU A 310 6.10 26.35 31.65
N HIS A 311 6.91 27.37 31.98
CA HIS A 311 6.65 28.30 33.08
C HIS A 311 5.78 29.52 32.70
N LYS A 312 5.34 29.65 31.44
CA LYS A 312 4.46 30.75 31.01
C LYS A 312 3.01 30.41 31.39
N LYS A 313 2.36 31.30 32.15
CA LYS A 313 0.98 31.14 32.65
C LYS A 313 -0.12 31.31 31.59
N ASP A 314 0.25 31.59 30.34
CA ASP A 314 -0.70 31.84 29.26
C ASP A 314 -0.84 30.60 28.36
N GLN A 315 -1.98 29.94 28.47
CA GLN A 315 -2.31 28.72 27.75
C GLN A 315 -2.32 28.93 26.22
N ALA A 316 -2.69 30.13 25.75
CA ALA A 316 -2.69 30.45 24.32
C ALA A 316 -1.25 30.53 23.77
N VAL A 317 -0.31 31.04 24.57
CA VAL A 317 1.11 31.12 24.20
C VAL A 317 1.75 29.74 24.14
N LEU A 318 1.38 28.83 25.06
CA LEU A 318 1.86 27.46 25.06
C LEU A 318 1.32 26.67 23.85
N GLU A 319 0.03 26.84 23.52
CA GLU A 319 -0.60 26.23 22.35
C GLU A 319 0.02 26.74 21.05
N GLU A 320 0.23 28.05 20.92
CA GLU A 320 0.88 28.65 19.76
C GLU A 320 2.33 28.16 19.60
N THR A 321 3.07 28.05 20.70
CA THR A 321 4.46 27.57 20.71
C THR A 321 4.54 26.09 20.31
N THR A 322 3.63 25.27 20.83
CA THR A 322 3.53 23.85 20.47
C THR A 322 3.17 23.66 18.99
N LYS A 323 2.24 24.46 18.48
CA LYS A 323 1.85 24.48 17.07
C LYS A 323 3.03 24.89 16.17
N LYS A 324 3.78 25.91 16.57
CA LYS A 324 5.01 26.34 15.87
C LYS A 324 6.07 25.25 15.87
N MET A 325 6.32 24.60 17.03
CA MET A 325 7.27 23.50 17.13
C MET A 325 6.89 22.33 16.21
N LYS A 326 5.61 21.96 16.17
CA LYS A 326 5.11 20.92 15.25
C LYS A 326 5.35 21.30 13.78
N GLY A 327 5.10 22.57 13.42
CA GLY A 327 5.40 23.09 12.07
C GLY A 327 6.88 23.01 11.70
N ILE A 328 7.78 23.34 12.64
CA ILE A 328 9.24 23.27 12.46
C ILE A 328 9.69 21.82 12.23
N ILE A 329 9.18 20.87 13.01
CA ILE A 329 9.48 19.44 12.84
C ILE A 329 9.04 18.95 11.46
N MET A 330 7.79 19.22 11.07
CA MET A 330 7.25 18.81 9.78
C MET A 330 8.01 19.44 8.61
N ALA A 331 8.41 20.71 8.73
CA ALA A 331 9.20 21.39 7.71
C ALA A 331 10.60 20.77 7.55
N ASN A 332 11.27 20.46 8.65
CA ASN A 332 12.58 19.79 8.64
C ASN A 332 12.51 18.39 8.01
N GLU A 333 11.49 17.61 8.35
CA GLU A 333 11.27 16.28 7.76
C GLU A 333 11.04 16.38 6.24
N ALA A 334 10.17 17.30 5.80
CA ALA A 334 9.86 17.49 4.40
C ALA A 334 11.07 17.91 3.56
N LEU A 335 11.83 18.93 4.02
CA LEU A 335 13.03 19.38 3.29
C LEU A 335 14.15 18.37 3.34
N THR A 336 14.35 17.68 4.46
CA THR A 336 15.38 16.63 4.57
C THR A 336 15.07 15.48 3.62
N ALA A 337 13.81 15.05 3.55
CA ALA A 337 13.38 14.00 2.62
C ALA A 337 13.56 14.43 1.16
N TYR A 338 13.12 15.65 0.81
CA TYR A 338 13.28 16.22 -0.53
C TYR A 338 14.77 16.34 -0.92
N CYS A 339 15.61 16.93 -0.06
CA CYS A 339 17.03 17.15 -0.38
C CYS A 339 17.82 15.85 -0.44
N LYS A 340 17.58 14.89 0.47
CA LYS A 340 18.19 13.56 0.38
C LYS A 340 17.82 12.87 -0.93
N TYR A 341 16.57 13.04 -1.38
CA TYR A 341 16.11 12.52 -2.67
C TYR A 341 16.82 13.20 -3.85
N CYS A 342 16.89 14.53 -3.90
CA CYS A 342 17.59 15.25 -4.97
C CYS A 342 19.10 14.93 -5.01
N LEU A 343 19.71 14.70 -3.85
CA LEU A 343 21.14 14.40 -3.71
C LEU A 343 21.47 12.91 -3.92
N SER A 344 20.53 11.97 -3.76
CA SER A 344 20.79 10.56 -4.03
C SER A 344 20.86 10.22 -5.53
N SER A 345 20.25 11.04 -6.39
CA SER A 345 20.38 10.95 -7.85
C SER A 345 21.75 11.39 -8.41
N LEU A 346 22.61 11.99 -7.59
CA LEU A 346 23.93 12.51 -7.97
C LEU A 346 24.95 12.09 -6.90
N SER A 347 25.68 10.99 -7.12
CA SER A 347 26.71 10.43 -6.22
C SER A 347 27.40 11.42 -5.25
N LEU A 348 26.84 11.48 -4.02
CA LEU A 348 27.31 11.90 -2.67
C LEU A 348 28.36 13.01 -2.49
N LYS A 349 27.94 14.15 -1.89
CA LYS A 349 28.62 14.90 -0.78
C LYS A 349 27.61 15.65 0.11
N GLU A 350 27.81 15.69 1.45
CA GLU A 350 26.94 16.42 2.41
C GLU A 350 26.88 17.94 2.20
N ASN A 351 27.87 18.53 1.52
CA ASN A 351 27.95 19.97 1.22
C ASN A 351 27.35 20.34 -0.15
N GLN A 352 26.67 19.42 -0.82
CA GLN A 352 26.06 19.70 -2.11
C GLN A 352 24.72 20.41 -1.94
N SER A 353 24.56 21.55 -2.62
CA SER A 353 23.34 22.36 -2.59
C SER A 353 22.21 21.69 -3.37
N CYS A 354 21.01 21.71 -2.79
CA CYS A 354 19.76 21.26 -3.37
C CYS A 354 18.91 22.47 -3.76
N SER A 355 18.36 22.47 -4.97
CA SER A 355 17.46 23.54 -5.39
C SER A 355 16.02 23.29 -4.96
N LEU A 356 15.46 24.29 -4.30
CA LEU A 356 14.06 24.39 -3.87
C LEU A 356 13.24 25.32 -4.77
N ARG A 357 13.79 25.76 -5.91
CA ARG A 357 13.07 26.60 -6.87
C ARG A 357 11.87 25.84 -7.42
N LYS A 358 10.79 26.56 -7.72
CA LYS A 358 9.55 25.99 -8.25
C LYS A 358 9.78 25.02 -9.39
N ILE A 359 10.53 25.45 -10.40
CA ILE A 359 10.84 24.62 -11.57
C ILE A 359 11.61 23.35 -11.19
N ASP A 360 12.50 23.39 -10.21
CA ASP A 360 13.31 22.24 -9.82
C ASP A 360 12.53 21.27 -8.93
N VAL A 361 11.67 21.79 -8.06
CA VAL A 361 10.79 20.99 -7.19
C VAL A 361 9.70 20.31 -8.00
N GLU A 362 9.01 21.04 -8.88
CA GLU A 362 7.99 20.47 -9.76
C GLU A 362 8.61 19.45 -10.73
N ASN A 363 9.89 19.65 -11.10
CA ASN A 363 10.66 18.67 -11.85
C ASN A 363 11.31 17.59 -10.99
N SER A 364 11.07 17.52 -9.68
CA SER A 364 11.49 16.37 -8.86
C SER A 364 10.38 15.30 -8.85
N ILE A 365 10.74 14.03 -8.89
CA ILE A 365 9.80 12.93 -8.66
C ILE A 365 10.31 12.18 -7.46
N ILE A 366 9.80 12.45 -6.27
CA ILE A 366 10.19 11.71 -5.08
C ILE A 366 9.77 10.25 -5.26
N ILE A 367 10.74 9.39 -5.56
CA ILE A 367 10.59 7.94 -5.52
C ILE A 367 10.80 7.54 -4.06
N LYS A 368 9.72 7.18 -3.36
CA LYS A 368 9.87 6.65 -1.98
C LYS A 368 10.37 5.21 -2.08
N GLU A 369 11.49 4.90 -1.41
CA GLU A 369 11.89 3.51 -1.16
C GLU A 369 10.82 2.77 -0.35
#